data_AF-A0A4Q3SFG1-F1
#
_entry.id   AF-A0A4Q3SFG1-F1
#
_cell.length_a   1.000
_cell.length_b   1.000
_cell.length_c   1.000
_cell.angle_alpha   90.00
_cell.angle_beta   90.00
_cell.angle_gamma   90.00
#
_symmetry.space_group_name_H-M   'P 1'
#
loop_
_entity.id
_entity.type
_entity.pdbx_description
1 polymer ?
#
loop_
_entity_poly.entity_id
_entity_poly.type
_entity_poly.pdbx_seq_one_letter_code
_entity_poly.pdbx_strand_id
1 'polypeptide(L)'
;MFQPLFQFSASRNSGILGLIAGLLLALIIPCTASAQLTANLPEWAFGPFIRPEGKNPVISPDSLTRFFCPMRQEQVDWESNDTFNPAAVVFNNKIHVLYRAEDKSGIGIGMRTSRLGLASSADGITMNRRKEPVFFPGEDSQKEVEWRGGCEDPRVAMTEDGRYVMMYTQWNNKLPRIGVAISRDLVNWTKHGSIFKKAHSGRFYDVASKSASLITKMENGKQVIAKIKGKYWIYWGEHAVYAATSNDLVNWDPLLNEKGELLELINTRKGYFDSDLTECGPPAVMTRKSTSTTP
;
A
#
# COMPACT_ATOMS: atom_id res chain seq x y z
N MET A 1 -1.36 -1.08 50.40
CA MET A 1 -1.51 -2.02 51.52
C MET A 1 -2.83 -1.68 52.21
N PHE A 2 -3.78 -2.63 52.21
CA PHE A 2 -5.12 -2.66 52.85
C PHE A 2 -6.22 -1.62 52.47
N GLN A 3 -7.06 -2.02 51.51
CA GLN A 3 -8.52 -2.33 51.55
C GLN A 3 -9.46 -1.80 52.69
N PRO A 4 -10.81 -1.92 52.57
CA PRO A 4 -11.78 -0.82 52.41
C PRO A 4 -12.89 -0.83 53.49
N LEU A 5 -13.97 -0.05 53.33
CA LEU A 5 -15.35 -0.38 53.75
C LEU A 5 -16.33 0.71 53.35
N PHE A 6 -17.37 0.37 52.59
CA PHE A 6 -18.76 0.71 52.96
C PHE A 6 -19.71 -0.32 52.32
N GLN A 7 -20.42 -1.02 53.19
CA GLN A 7 -21.47 -2.00 52.90
C GLN A 7 -22.74 -1.30 52.43
N PHE A 8 -23.50 -1.96 51.56
CA PHE A 8 -24.95 -1.97 51.67
C PHE A 8 -25.47 -3.40 51.58
N SER A 9 -26.33 -3.72 52.56
CA SER A 9 -27.03 -4.97 52.78
C SER A 9 -28.31 -5.00 51.94
N ALA A 10 -28.64 -6.17 51.37
CA ALA A 10 -30.02 -6.52 51.06
C ALA A 10 -30.22 -8.03 51.27
N SER A 11 -31.27 -8.33 52.03
CA SER A 11 -31.66 -9.61 52.59
C SER A 11 -32.17 -10.63 51.55
N ARG A 12 -31.95 -11.91 51.87
CA ARG A 12 -32.51 -13.09 51.19
C ARG A 12 -34.03 -13.25 51.44
N ASN A 13 -34.73 -13.79 50.45
CA ASN A 13 -35.85 -14.75 50.56
C ASN A 13 -35.94 -15.52 49.22
N SER A 14 -35.43 -16.76 49.11
CA SER A 14 -36.14 -18.06 49.20
C SER A 14 -37.31 -18.29 48.22
N GLY A 15 -37.08 -19.20 47.24
CA GLY A 15 -38.00 -20.31 46.97
C GLY A 15 -38.68 -20.43 45.58
N ILE A 16 -38.20 -21.41 44.80
CA ILE A 16 -38.98 -22.46 44.09
C ILE A 16 -39.68 -22.17 42.73
N LEU A 17 -39.18 -22.93 41.73
CA LEU A 17 -39.76 -23.49 40.49
C LEU A 17 -40.38 -22.60 39.39
N GLY A 18 -39.83 -22.78 38.18
CA GLY A 18 -40.48 -22.44 36.91
C GLY A 18 -39.60 -22.73 35.70
N LEU A 19 -39.58 -23.98 35.24
CA LEU A 19 -39.01 -24.39 33.95
C LEU A 19 -39.76 -23.65 32.82
N ILE A 20 -39.07 -22.84 32.01
CA ILE A 20 -39.51 -22.51 30.65
C ILE A 20 -38.31 -22.65 29.73
N ALA A 21 -38.29 -23.75 28.98
CA ALA A 21 -37.40 -23.95 27.86
C ALA A 21 -37.86 -23.05 26.70
N GLY A 22 -37.22 -21.90 26.54
CA GLY A 22 -37.35 -21.06 25.35
C GLY A 22 -36.23 -21.41 24.36
N LEU A 23 -36.54 -22.25 23.36
CA LEU A 23 -35.71 -22.37 22.16
C LEU A 23 -35.76 -21.03 21.42
N LEU A 24 -34.75 -20.18 21.58
CA LEU A 24 -34.49 -19.10 20.62
C LEU A 24 -33.76 -19.70 19.42
N LEU A 25 -34.50 -20.01 18.36
CA LEU A 25 -33.93 -20.15 17.02
C LEU A 25 -33.45 -18.77 16.59
N ALA A 26 -32.15 -18.50 16.76
CA ALA A 26 -31.51 -17.38 16.10
C ALA A 26 -31.47 -17.67 14.59
N LEU A 27 -32.43 -17.10 13.85
CA LEU A 27 -32.37 -17.02 12.40
C LEU A 27 -31.10 -16.26 12.02
N ILE A 28 -30.06 -16.99 11.64
CA ILE A 28 -28.88 -16.45 10.98
C ILE A 28 -29.38 -15.96 9.61
N ILE A 29 -29.75 -14.69 9.53
CA ILE A 29 -29.94 -14.03 8.24
C ILE A 29 -28.54 -13.93 7.64
N PRO A 30 -28.22 -14.64 6.54
CA PRO A 30 -26.96 -14.41 5.88
C PRO A 30 -27.01 -12.97 5.38
N CYS A 31 -26.16 -12.13 5.94
CA CYS A 31 -25.84 -10.82 5.39
C CYS A 31 -25.16 -11.09 4.05
N THR A 32 -25.96 -11.34 3.02
CA THR A 32 -25.53 -11.28 1.64
C THR A 32 -25.16 -9.82 1.43
N ALA A 33 -23.86 -9.54 1.50
CA ALA A 33 -23.33 -8.28 1.01
C ALA A 33 -23.77 -8.18 -0.44
N SER A 34 -24.83 -7.40 -0.67
CA SER A 34 -25.24 -7.04 -2.02
C SER A 34 -24.06 -6.27 -2.59
N ALA A 35 -23.28 -6.94 -3.43
CA ALA A 35 -22.30 -6.27 -4.27
C ALA A 35 -23.09 -5.19 -5.01
N GLN A 36 -22.70 -3.93 -4.83
CA GLN A 36 -23.28 -2.78 -5.51
C GLN A 36 -23.30 -3.06 -7.01
N LEU A 37 -24.44 -3.56 -7.48
CA LEU A 37 -24.74 -3.73 -8.88
C LEU A 37 -24.89 -2.32 -9.44
N THR A 38 -23.87 -1.91 -10.17
CA THR A 38 -23.86 -0.79 -11.12
C THR A 38 -24.32 0.55 -10.56
N ALA A 39 -23.45 1.23 -9.80
CA ALA A 39 -23.42 2.68 -9.95
C ALA A 39 -23.04 2.97 -11.41
N ASN A 40 -23.83 3.78 -12.12
CA ASN A 40 -23.45 4.26 -13.45
C ASN A 40 -22.13 5.04 -13.32
N LEU A 41 -21.02 4.38 -13.66
CA LEU A 41 -19.71 5.02 -13.64
C LEU A 41 -19.67 6.08 -14.73
N PRO A 42 -19.08 7.27 -14.46
CA PRO A 42 -18.91 8.27 -15.50
C PRO A 42 -17.99 7.74 -16.60
N GLU A 43 -18.14 8.27 -17.81
CA GLU A 43 -17.49 7.78 -19.04
C GLU A 43 -15.94 7.79 -19.02
N TRP A 44 -15.34 8.48 -18.06
CA TRP A 44 -13.89 8.56 -17.86
C TRP A 44 -13.37 7.53 -16.86
N ALA A 45 -14.23 6.94 -16.03
CA ALA A 45 -13.81 6.04 -14.96
C ALA A 45 -13.51 4.64 -15.48
N PHE A 46 -12.49 3.99 -14.90
CA PHE A 46 -12.23 2.58 -15.13
C PHE A 46 -13.21 1.73 -14.33
N GLY A 47 -13.84 0.77 -15.00
CA GLY A 47 -14.72 -0.21 -14.38
C GLY A 47 -15.92 -0.56 -15.24
N PRO A 48 -16.82 -1.43 -14.75
CA PRO A 48 -16.71 -2.11 -13.45
C PRO A 48 -15.56 -3.14 -13.40
N PHE A 49 -14.95 -3.31 -12.22
CA PHE A 49 -14.01 -4.40 -11.96
C PHE A 49 -14.75 -5.58 -11.33
N ILE A 50 -14.80 -6.71 -12.02
CA ILE A 50 -15.53 -7.90 -11.57
C ILE A 50 -14.54 -8.91 -10.98
N ARG A 51 -14.81 -9.38 -9.76
CA ARG A 51 -14.00 -10.41 -9.11
C ARG A 51 -14.33 -11.78 -9.72
N PRO A 52 -13.35 -12.53 -10.26
CA PRO A 52 -13.60 -13.89 -10.72
C PRO A 52 -14.03 -14.79 -9.56
N GLU A 53 -15.08 -15.59 -9.79
CA GLU A 53 -15.68 -16.44 -8.76
C GLU A 53 -14.68 -17.48 -8.22
N GLY A 54 -14.60 -17.61 -6.89
CA GLY A 54 -13.74 -18.60 -6.23
C GLY A 54 -12.23 -18.40 -6.42
N LYS A 55 -11.78 -17.26 -6.97
CA LYS A 55 -10.35 -17.01 -7.25
C LYS A 55 -9.61 -16.18 -6.21
N ASN A 56 -10.31 -15.47 -5.34
CA ASN A 56 -9.70 -14.67 -4.28
C ASN A 56 -9.65 -15.45 -2.95
N PRO A 57 -8.60 -15.26 -2.13
CA PRO A 57 -7.39 -14.46 -2.38
C PRO A 57 -6.39 -15.14 -3.34
N VAL A 58 -5.73 -14.35 -4.19
CA VAL A 58 -4.70 -14.86 -5.14
C VAL A 58 -3.32 -15.07 -4.52
N ILE A 59 -3.04 -14.40 -3.39
CA ILE A 59 -1.83 -14.58 -2.56
C ILE A 59 -2.30 -14.59 -1.10
N SER A 60 -1.80 -15.54 -0.31
CA SER A 60 -2.06 -15.66 1.13
C SER A 60 -0.75 -15.91 1.88
N PRO A 61 -0.70 -15.59 3.20
CA PRO A 61 0.45 -15.87 4.04
C PRO A 61 0.90 -17.33 3.94
N ASP A 62 2.21 -17.56 4.00
CA ASP A 62 2.81 -18.89 4.06
C ASP A 62 3.77 -18.95 5.24
N SER A 63 3.49 -19.84 6.19
CA SER A 63 4.32 -20.02 7.39
C SER A 63 5.50 -20.96 7.19
N LEU A 64 5.62 -21.61 6.03
CA LEU A 64 6.67 -22.56 5.72
C LEU A 64 7.85 -21.93 4.95
N THR A 65 7.64 -20.77 4.34
CA THR A 65 8.69 -20.05 3.62
C THR A 65 9.58 -19.27 4.57
N ARG A 66 10.89 -19.44 4.37
CA ARG A 66 11.94 -18.87 5.22
C ARG A 66 12.94 -18.09 4.40
N PHE A 67 13.48 -17.04 5.01
CA PHE A 67 14.48 -16.16 4.42
C PHE A 67 15.52 -15.81 5.47
N PHE A 68 16.81 -15.85 5.10
CA PHE A 68 17.88 -15.36 5.98
C PHE A 68 17.87 -13.82 5.98
N CYS A 69 17.41 -13.21 7.07
CA CYS A 69 17.32 -11.76 7.17
C CYS A 69 18.68 -11.16 7.53
N PRO A 70 19.32 -10.37 6.64
CA PRO A 70 20.63 -9.80 6.93
C PRO A 70 20.60 -8.79 8.10
N MET A 71 19.46 -8.14 8.35
CA MET A 71 19.32 -7.23 9.48
C MET A 71 19.24 -7.93 10.84
N ARG A 72 18.69 -9.16 10.86
CA ARG A 72 18.56 -9.97 12.10
C ARG A 72 19.64 -11.03 12.24
N GLN A 73 20.37 -11.34 11.17
CA GLN A 73 21.36 -12.42 11.08
C GLN A 73 20.77 -13.80 11.45
N GLU A 74 19.51 -14.04 11.10
CA GLU A 74 18.80 -15.30 11.35
C GLU A 74 17.74 -15.61 10.27
N GLN A 75 17.26 -16.85 10.25
CA GLN A 75 16.10 -17.25 9.44
C GLN A 75 14.81 -16.67 10.00
N VAL A 76 13.98 -16.09 9.13
CA VAL A 76 12.66 -15.54 9.51
C VAL A 76 11.57 -16.09 8.60
N ASP A 77 10.38 -16.28 9.18
CA ASP A 77 9.16 -16.66 8.46
C ASP A 77 8.53 -15.39 7.85
N TRP A 78 9.18 -14.86 6.81
CA TRP A 78 9.05 -13.47 6.34
C TRP A 78 7.67 -13.07 5.82
N GLU A 79 6.85 -14.03 5.41
CA GLU A 79 5.50 -13.84 4.88
C GLU A 79 4.43 -14.65 5.65
N SER A 80 4.73 -14.95 6.92
CA SER A 80 3.90 -15.82 7.75
C SER A 80 2.71 -15.15 8.41
N ASN A 81 2.63 -13.82 8.43
CA ASN A 81 1.53 -13.11 9.05
C ASN A 81 0.52 -12.58 8.04
N ASP A 82 0.95 -11.66 7.17
CA ASP A 82 0.08 -11.00 6.20
C ASP A 82 0.77 -10.88 4.84
N THR A 83 0.00 -10.96 3.75
CA THR A 83 0.45 -10.69 2.37
C THR A 83 -0.59 -9.80 1.66
N PHE A 84 -0.24 -8.56 1.36
CA PHE A 84 -1.20 -7.51 0.97
C PHE A 84 -0.50 -6.35 0.21
N ASN A 85 -1.23 -5.24 0.00
CA ASN A 85 -0.77 -3.98 -0.62
C ASN A 85 0.20 -4.15 -1.80
N PRO A 86 -0.23 -4.77 -2.92
CA PRO A 86 0.68 -5.13 -4.00
C PRO A 86 0.89 -4.00 -5.03
N ALA A 87 2.07 -4.01 -5.66
CA ALA A 87 2.27 -3.47 -7.00
C ALA A 87 2.03 -4.55 -8.05
N ALA A 88 1.65 -4.16 -9.27
CA ALA A 88 1.54 -5.05 -10.41
C ALA A 88 2.09 -4.40 -11.69
N VAL A 89 2.87 -5.16 -12.47
CA VAL A 89 3.44 -4.74 -13.76
C VAL A 89 3.48 -5.92 -14.74
N VAL A 90 3.63 -5.63 -16.03
CA VAL A 90 3.89 -6.66 -17.05
C VAL A 90 5.39 -6.73 -17.34
N PHE A 91 5.98 -7.92 -17.24
CA PHE A 91 7.36 -8.20 -17.62
C PHE A 91 7.40 -9.55 -18.36
N ASN A 92 8.10 -9.61 -19.50
CA ASN A 92 8.18 -10.80 -20.36
C ASN A 92 6.82 -11.47 -20.64
N ASN A 93 5.83 -10.65 -21.00
CA ASN A 93 4.44 -11.06 -21.30
C ASN A 93 3.72 -11.79 -20.16
N LYS A 94 4.17 -11.61 -18.92
CA LYS A 94 3.50 -12.10 -17.71
C LYS A 94 3.18 -10.96 -16.77
N ILE A 95 2.13 -11.12 -16.00
CA ILE A 95 1.82 -10.23 -14.88
C ILE A 95 2.77 -10.60 -13.74
N HIS A 96 3.46 -9.60 -13.22
CA HIS A 96 4.30 -9.72 -12.03
C HIS A 96 3.71 -8.88 -10.91
N VAL A 97 3.58 -9.50 -9.75
CA VAL A 97 3.01 -8.87 -8.55
C VAL A 97 4.11 -8.79 -7.49
N LEU A 98 4.44 -7.58 -7.06
CA LEU A 98 5.27 -7.37 -5.87
C LEU A 98 4.35 -7.10 -4.68
N TYR A 99 4.31 -8.02 -3.73
CA TYR A 99 3.37 -7.96 -2.60
C TYR A 99 4.11 -7.64 -1.31
N ARG A 100 3.54 -6.76 -0.49
CA ARG A 100 4.00 -6.54 0.88
C ARG A 100 3.71 -7.81 1.68
N ALA A 101 4.71 -8.27 2.41
CA ALA A 101 4.60 -9.38 3.32
C ALA A 101 5.16 -9.00 4.69
N GLU A 102 4.46 -9.38 5.74
CA GLU A 102 4.87 -9.13 7.12
C GLU A 102 5.11 -10.43 7.88
N ASP A 103 6.17 -10.42 8.69
CA ASP A 103 6.45 -11.47 9.66
C ASP A 103 5.70 -11.25 10.99
N LYS A 104 5.96 -12.14 11.95
CA LYS A 104 5.39 -12.10 13.31
C LYS A 104 6.30 -11.43 14.34
N SER A 105 7.20 -10.54 13.90
CA SER A 105 8.21 -9.93 14.79
C SER A 105 7.67 -8.91 15.80
N GLY A 106 6.40 -8.49 15.68
CA GLY A 106 5.75 -7.57 16.60
C GLY A 106 4.23 -7.71 16.62
N ILE A 107 3.59 -7.01 17.57
CA ILE A 107 2.14 -7.01 17.79
C ILE A 107 1.60 -5.62 17.44
N GLY A 108 0.57 -5.56 16.61
CA GLY A 108 -0.06 -4.32 16.17
C GLY A 108 0.36 -3.85 14.76
N ILE A 109 -0.35 -2.86 14.25
CA ILE A 109 -0.11 -2.26 12.93
C ILE A 109 1.25 -1.54 12.94
N GLY A 110 2.07 -1.77 11.93
CA GLY A 110 3.37 -1.09 11.76
C GLY A 110 4.46 -1.53 12.74
N MET A 111 4.25 -2.61 13.50
CA MET A 111 5.21 -3.13 14.50
C MET A 111 5.98 -4.37 14.01
N ARG A 112 5.72 -4.81 12.79
CA ARG A 112 6.36 -5.96 12.13
C ARG A 112 7.42 -5.44 11.14
N THR A 113 8.12 -6.35 10.46
CA THR A 113 9.03 -5.99 9.36
C THR A 113 8.40 -6.35 8.03
N SER A 114 8.11 -5.34 7.22
CA SER A 114 7.63 -5.49 5.84
C SER A 114 8.76 -5.79 4.86
N ARG A 115 8.54 -6.78 3.99
CA ARG A 115 9.40 -7.13 2.85
C ARG A 115 8.53 -7.33 1.61
N LEU A 116 9.11 -7.26 0.41
CA LEU A 116 8.36 -7.45 -0.83
C LEU A 116 8.67 -8.81 -1.46
N GLY A 117 7.65 -9.65 -1.55
CA GLY A 117 7.67 -10.86 -2.33
C GLY A 117 7.45 -10.59 -3.82
N LEU A 118 7.80 -11.55 -4.68
CA LEU A 118 7.52 -11.48 -6.11
C LEU A 118 6.76 -12.73 -6.55
N ALA A 119 5.63 -12.52 -7.23
CA ALA A 119 4.87 -13.57 -7.90
C ALA A 119 4.76 -13.26 -9.40
N SER A 120 4.69 -14.31 -10.22
CA SER A 120 4.43 -14.21 -11.66
C SER A 120 3.19 -15.00 -12.04
N SER A 121 2.43 -14.48 -13.00
CA SER A 121 1.18 -15.05 -13.45
C SER A 121 0.99 -14.84 -14.95
N ALA A 122 0.49 -15.88 -15.63
CA ALA A 122 0.16 -15.81 -17.05
C ALA A 122 -1.30 -15.34 -17.29
N ASP A 123 -2.18 -15.54 -16.31
CA ASP A 123 -3.62 -15.29 -16.39
C ASP A 123 -4.10 -14.17 -15.44
N GLY A 124 -3.21 -13.65 -14.60
CA GLY A 124 -3.51 -12.66 -13.56
C GLY A 124 -4.16 -13.24 -12.30
N ILE A 125 -4.31 -14.56 -12.22
CA ILE A 125 -5.04 -15.26 -11.16
C ILE A 125 -4.13 -16.28 -10.46
N THR A 126 -3.54 -17.18 -11.24
CA THR A 126 -2.66 -18.24 -10.73
C THR A 126 -1.27 -17.67 -10.48
N MET A 127 -0.86 -17.61 -9.20
CA MET A 127 0.37 -16.94 -8.77
C MET A 127 1.51 -17.92 -8.50
N ASN A 128 2.61 -17.79 -9.25
CA ASN A 128 3.85 -18.53 -9.02
C ASN A 128 4.81 -17.64 -8.21
N ARG A 129 4.91 -17.90 -6.91
CA ARG A 129 5.68 -17.09 -5.95
C ARG A 129 7.15 -17.53 -5.88
N ARG A 130 8.05 -16.57 -5.72
CA ARG A 130 9.42 -16.84 -5.23
C ARG A 130 9.35 -17.18 -3.75
N LYS A 131 10.27 -18.04 -3.28
CA LYS A 131 10.38 -18.45 -1.87
C LYS A 131 10.99 -17.37 -0.96
N GLU A 132 11.74 -16.44 -1.56
CA GLU A 132 12.45 -15.37 -0.87
C GLU A 132 11.95 -14.01 -1.36
N PRO A 133 11.95 -12.98 -0.47
CA PRO A 133 11.62 -11.62 -0.85
C PRO A 133 12.67 -11.07 -1.82
N VAL A 134 12.26 -10.20 -2.74
CA VAL A 134 13.14 -9.52 -3.70
C VAL A 134 13.54 -8.11 -3.26
N PHE A 135 12.88 -7.58 -2.22
CA PHE A 135 13.17 -6.25 -1.69
C PHE A 135 12.91 -6.22 -0.19
N PHE A 136 13.90 -5.81 0.59
CA PHE A 136 13.89 -5.88 2.06
C PHE A 136 14.89 -4.89 2.67
N PRO A 137 14.75 -4.52 3.95
CA PRO A 137 15.78 -3.76 4.66
C PRO A 137 17.08 -4.58 4.73
N GLY A 138 18.21 -3.94 4.43
CA GLY A 138 19.52 -4.56 4.39
C GLY A 138 20.60 -3.71 5.03
N GLU A 139 21.81 -4.28 5.14
CA GLU A 139 23.03 -3.57 5.55
C GLU A 139 23.52 -2.67 4.40
N ASP A 140 22.71 -1.66 4.09
CA ASP A 140 22.92 -0.73 2.98
C ASP A 140 22.71 0.73 3.41
N SER A 141 22.83 1.65 2.45
CA SER A 141 22.72 3.10 2.70
C SER A 141 21.35 3.57 3.21
N GLN A 142 20.32 2.71 3.22
CA GLN A 142 18.96 3.01 3.66
C GLN A 142 18.61 2.39 5.01
N LYS A 143 19.53 1.65 5.64
CA LYS A 143 19.35 0.98 6.94
C LYS A 143 18.63 1.84 7.99
N GLU A 144 19.09 3.08 8.18
CA GLU A 144 18.58 3.98 9.23
C GLU A 144 17.10 4.40 9.04
N VAL A 145 16.59 4.35 7.81
CA VAL A 145 15.22 4.76 7.47
C VAL A 145 14.28 3.60 7.17
N GLU A 146 14.81 2.38 7.01
CA GLU A 146 14.03 1.17 6.75
C GLU A 146 14.02 0.18 7.94
N TRP A 147 14.85 0.36 8.97
CA TRP A 147 14.90 -0.55 10.11
C TRP A 147 14.20 0.04 11.34
N ARG A 148 13.27 -0.64 12.02
CA ARG A 148 12.87 -2.07 11.89
C ARG A 148 11.61 -2.34 11.06
N GLY A 149 10.92 -1.31 10.59
CA GLY A 149 9.61 -1.42 9.95
C GLY A 149 9.64 -2.01 8.54
N GLY A 150 10.72 -1.78 7.80
CA GLY A 150 10.99 -2.38 6.49
C GLY A 150 10.55 -1.52 5.31
N CYS A 151 10.17 -2.21 4.24
CA CYS A 151 9.81 -1.62 2.95
C CYS A 151 8.35 -1.95 2.62
N GLU A 152 7.51 -0.93 2.50
CA GLU A 152 6.04 -1.11 2.43
C GLU A 152 5.42 -0.58 1.14
N ASP A 153 4.23 -1.09 0.83
CA ASP A 153 3.25 -0.53 -0.10
C ASP A 153 3.81 -0.09 -1.47
N PRO A 154 4.47 -1.02 -2.21
CA PRO A 154 5.10 -0.69 -3.47
C PRO A 154 4.08 -0.25 -4.52
N ARG A 155 4.49 0.68 -5.38
CA ARG A 155 3.86 1.03 -6.65
C ARG A 155 4.94 1.05 -7.72
N VAL A 156 4.75 0.30 -8.80
CA VAL A 156 5.77 0.12 -9.83
C VAL A 156 5.23 0.56 -11.19
N ALA A 157 6.03 1.29 -11.95
CA ALA A 157 5.77 1.62 -13.35
C ALA A 157 7.04 1.46 -14.20
N MET A 158 6.88 1.25 -15.50
CA MET A 158 7.99 1.01 -16.43
C MET A 158 8.28 2.23 -17.29
N THR A 159 9.54 2.58 -17.53
CA THR A 159 9.94 3.59 -18.51
C THR A 159 9.89 3.03 -19.94
N GLU A 160 9.89 3.91 -20.94
CA GLU A 160 10.00 3.51 -22.35
C GLU A 160 11.27 2.68 -22.63
N ASP A 161 12.38 2.96 -21.92
CA ASP A 161 13.65 2.21 -22.01
C ASP A 161 13.71 0.93 -21.16
N GLY A 162 12.56 0.49 -20.62
CA GLY A 162 12.43 -0.80 -19.94
C GLY A 162 13.03 -0.86 -18.52
N ARG A 163 13.16 0.29 -17.83
CA ARG A 163 13.47 0.33 -16.39
C ARG A 163 12.17 0.30 -15.61
N TYR A 164 12.12 -0.48 -14.54
CA TYR A 164 11.04 -0.46 -13.56
C TYR A 164 11.41 0.45 -12.42
N VAL A 165 10.54 1.41 -12.13
CA VAL A 165 10.67 2.37 -11.04
C VAL A 165 9.65 2.02 -9.98
N MET A 166 10.13 1.72 -8.78
CA MET A 166 9.30 1.45 -7.62
C MET A 166 9.30 2.65 -6.69
N MET A 167 8.12 3.15 -6.37
CA MET A 167 7.88 4.01 -5.21
C MET A 167 7.39 3.12 -4.06
N TYR A 168 7.95 3.29 -2.88
CA TYR A 168 7.61 2.48 -1.69
C TYR A 168 7.77 3.31 -0.42
N THR A 169 7.27 2.82 0.71
CA THR A 169 7.46 3.46 2.01
C THR A 169 8.67 2.86 2.71
N GLN A 170 9.62 3.69 3.11
CA GLN A 170 10.68 3.36 4.06
C GLN A 170 10.14 3.57 5.48
N TRP A 171 10.14 2.53 6.30
CA TRP A 171 9.61 2.59 7.67
C TRP A 171 10.64 2.17 8.71
N ASN A 172 11.00 3.07 9.61
CA ASN A 172 11.93 2.82 10.72
C ASN A 172 11.25 2.82 12.11
N ASN A 173 9.94 2.58 12.15
CA ASN A 173 9.11 2.72 13.36
C ASN A 173 9.02 4.16 13.92
N LYS A 174 9.44 5.18 13.16
CA LYS A 174 9.38 6.59 13.58
C LYS A 174 8.74 7.48 12.52
N LEU A 175 9.30 7.53 11.31
CA LEU A 175 8.80 8.40 10.24
C LEU A 175 8.70 7.65 8.90
N PRO A 176 7.50 7.53 8.30
CA PRO A 176 7.36 6.97 6.96
C PRO A 176 7.89 7.96 5.93
N ARG A 177 8.70 7.48 4.98
CA ARG A 177 9.20 8.28 3.86
C ARG A 177 8.96 7.55 2.54
N ILE A 178 8.59 8.27 1.49
CA ILE A 178 8.60 7.70 0.14
C ILE A 178 10.06 7.52 -0.29
N GLY A 179 10.45 6.27 -0.52
CA GLY A 179 11.70 5.89 -1.18
C GLY A 179 11.49 5.52 -2.64
N VAL A 180 12.58 5.56 -3.42
CA VAL A 180 12.60 5.07 -4.81
C VAL A 180 13.66 3.98 -5.01
N ALA A 181 13.28 2.95 -5.76
CA ALA A 181 14.19 1.90 -6.21
C ALA A 181 13.99 1.62 -7.71
N ILE A 182 15.07 1.26 -8.41
CA ILE A 182 15.05 1.00 -9.85
C ILE A 182 15.61 -0.39 -10.14
N SER A 183 14.96 -1.11 -11.06
CA SER A 183 15.36 -2.44 -11.54
C SER A 183 15.12 -2.59 -13.04
N ARG A 184 15.76 -3.58 -13.68
CA ARG A 184 15.45 -4.02 -15.05
C ARG A 184 14.83 -5.42 -15.12
N ASP A 185 14.83 -6.16 -14.01
CA ASP A 185 14.42 -7.57 -13.95
C ASP A 185 13.42 -7.88 -12.82
N LEU A 186 12.99 -6.86 -12.07
CA LEU A 186 12.08 -6.94 -10.91
C LEU A 186 12.63 -7.70 -9.69
N VAL A 187 13.90 -8.12 -9.74
CA VAL A 187 14.54 -8.95 -8.71
C VAL A 187 15.69 -8.17 -8.07
N ASN A 188 16.58 -7.62 -8.90
CA ASN A 188 17.74 -6.87 -8.46
C ASN A 188 17.38 -5.38 -8.48
N TRP A 189 17.23 -4.81 -7.29
CA TRP A 189 16.80 -3.42 -7.10
C TRP A 189 17.94 -2.56 -6.57
N THR A 190 18.13 -1.39 -7.19
CA THR A 190 19.01 -0.34 -6.66
C THR A 190 18.17 0.66 -5.88
N LYS A 191 18.43 0.81 -4.57
CA LYS A 191 17.78 1.81 -3.73
C LYS A 191 18.44 3.18 -3.91
N HIS A 192 17.64 4.22 -4.13
CA HIS A 192 18.12 5.60 -4.24
C HIS A 192 17.71 6.48 -3.04
N GLY A 193 16.99 5.90 -2.08
CA GLY A 193 16.52 6.57 -0.87
C GLY A 193 15.31 7.47 -1.09
N SER A 194 15.09 8.38 -0.14
CA SER A 194 13.89 9.22 -0.13
C SER A 194 13.85 10.19 -1.33
N ILE A 195 12.69 10.25 -1.99
CA ILE A 195 12.46 11.08 -3.18
C ILE A 195 12.58 12.59 -2.91
N PHE A 196 12.34 13.02 -1.66
CA PHE A 196 12.36 14.43 -1.25
C PHE A 196 13.66 14.85 -0.55
N LYS A 197 14.66 13.97 -0.49
CA LYS A 197 15.93 14.23 0.23
C LYS A 197 16.65 15.50 -0.24
N LYS A 198 16.57 15.83 -1.54
CA LYS A 198 17.23 17.02 -2.12
C LYS A 198 16.30 18.21 -2.32
N ALA A 199 15.00 18.00 -2.26
CA ALA A 199 14.00 19.02 -2.59
C ALA A 199 14.12 20.20 -1.63
N HIS A 200 14.23 21.42 -2.17
CA HIS A 200 14.29 22.66 -1.39
C HIS A 200 15.31 22.61 -0.24
N SER A 201 16.55 22.21 -0.55
CA SER A 201 17.63 22.03 0.44
C SER A 201 17.29 21.04 1.57
N GLY A 202 16.49 20.01 1.26
CA GLY A 202 16.13 18.95 2.20
C GLY A 202 14.93 19.28 3.10
N ARG A 203 14.21 20.40 2.86
CA ARG A 203 13.07 20.84 3.67
C ARG A 203 12.02 19.76 3.91
N PHE A 204 11.81 18.87 2.95
CA PHE A 204 10.76 17.86 2.97
C PHE A 204 11.26 16.45 3.34
N TYR A 205 12.54 16.30 3.72
CA TYR A 205 13.11 14.99 4.05
C TYR A 205 12.51 14.36 5.32
N ASP A 206 12.19 15.20 6.31
CA ASP A 206 11.59 14.78 7.58
C ASP A 206 10.08 15.05 7.66
N VAL A 207 9.42 15.12 6.51
CA VAL A 207 7.95 15.15 6.41
C VAL A 207 7.44 13.75 6.13
N ALA A 208 6.48 13.30 6.94
CA ALA A 208 5.83 12.01 6.76
C ALA A 208 5.23 11.92 5.35
N SER A 209 5.63 10.90 4.60
CA SER A 209 5.20 10.71 3.22
C SER A 209 5.10 9.24 2.88
N LYS A 210 4.06 8.88 2.11
CA LYS A 210 3.86 7.54 1.54
C LYS A 210 2.99 7.63 0.29
N SER A 211 2.81 6.49 -0.38
CA SER A 211 1.82 6.29 -1.44
C SER A 211 1.98 7.25 -2.62
N ALA A 212 2.94 6.96 -3.50
CA ALA A 212 3.18 7.74 -4.72
C ALA A 212 2.77 7.00 -6.00
N SER A 213 1.91 7.63 -6.79
CA SER A 213 1.37 7.18 -8.06
C SER A 213 2.04 7.92 -9.22
N LEU A 214 3.03 7.28 -9.85
CA LEU A 214 3.62 7.75 -11.11
C LEU A 214 2.55 7.95 -12.17
N ILE A 215 2.65 9.04 -12.94
CA ILE A 215 1.80 9.24 -14.11
C ILE A 215 2.32 8.39 -15.28
N THR A 216 1.43 7.64 -15.90
CA THR A 216 1.70 6.71 -17.00
C THR A 216 0.79 6.99 -18.19
N LYS A 217 1.14 6.48 -19.36
CA LYS A 217 0.34 6.50 -20.59
C LYS A 217 0.39 5.11 -21.24
N MET A 218 -0.59 4.80 -22.07
CA MET A 218 -0.48 3.68 -23.00
C MET A 218 0.29 4.11 -24.25
N GLU A 219 1.31 3.35 -24.61
CA GLU A 219 2.12 3.56 -25.82
C GLU A 219 2.46 2.20 -26.43
N ASN A 220 2.08 2.01 -27.70
CA ASN A 220 2.32 0.77 -28.45
C ASN A 220 1.90 -0.50 -27.68
N GLY A 221 0.74 -0.45 -27.02
CA GLY A 221 0.19 -1.58 -26.24
C GLY A 221 0.86 -1.81 -24.88
N LYS A 222 1.80 -0.95 -24.46
CA LYS A 222 2.47 -1.02 -23.15
C LYS A 222 2.12 0.20 -22.29
N GLN A 223 1.95 -0.01 -20.99
CA GLN A 223 1.82 1.08 -20.05
C GLN A 223 3.21 1.56 -19.65
N VAL A 224 3.53 2.81 -19.95
CA VAL A 224 4.86 3.41 -19.69
C VAL A 224 4.72 4.72 -18.91
N ILE A 225 5.74 5.07 -18.14
CA ILE A 225 5.82 6.34 -17.40
C ILE A 225 5.78 7.50 -18.40
N ALA A 226 4.91 8.47 -18.15
CA ALA A 226 4.70 9.62 -19.01
C ALA A 226 5.49 10.84 -18.54
N LYS A 227 5.81 11.72 -19.49
CA LYS A 227 6.24 13.08 -19.22
C LYS A 227 5.14 14.06 -19.59
N ILE A 228 4.96 15.10 -18.77
CA ILE A 228 4.08 16.24 -19.04
C ILE A 228 4.93 17.49 -19.00
N LYS A 229 4.94 18.26 -20.10
CA LYS A 229 5.79 19.45 -20.28
C LYS A 229 7.28 19.16 -19.95
N GLY A 230 7.79 18.02 -20.43
CA GLY A 230 9.20 17.63 -20.30
C GLY A 230 9.61 17.02 -18.96
N LYS A 231 8.74 17.01 -17.94
CA LYS A 231 9.02 16.43 -16.61
C LYS A 231 8.23 15.16 -16.35
N TYR A 232 8.75 14.30 -15.49
CA TYR A 232 8.00 13.22 -14.87
C TYR A 232 7.13 13.77 -13.74
N TRP A 233 6.02 13.09 -13.48
CA TRP A 233 5.02 13.52 -12.50
C TRP A 233 4.57 12.35 -11.61
N ILE A 234 4.29 12.67 -10.35
CA ILE A 234 3.59 11.79 -9.42
C ILE A 234 2.43 12.55 -8.79
N TYR A 235 1.36 11.82 -8.48
CA TYR A 235 0.47 12.16 -7.36
C TYR A 235 0.96 11.40 -6.14
N TRP A 236 0.87 11.97 -4.94
CA TRP A 236 1.31 11.28 -3.72
C TRP A 236 0.55 11.76 -2.48
N GLY A 237 0.53 10.94 -1.42
CA GLY A 237 -0.06 11.32 -0.14
C GLY A 237 -1.13 10.36 0.37
N GLU A 238 -1.51 10.56 1.64
CA GLU A 238 -2.45 9.74 2.44
C GLU A 238 -3.62 10.58 2.94
N HIS A 239 -3.33 11.64 3.72
CA HIS A 239 -4.36 12.56 4.26
C HIS A 239 -4.88 13.58 3.24
N ALA A 240 -4.12 13.82 2.18
CA ALA A 240 -4.47 14.66 1.03
C ALA A 240 -3.69 14.15 -0.18
N VAL A 241 -4.15 14.48 -1.39
CA VAL A 241 -3.40 14.22 -2.62
C VAL A 241 -2.58 15.45 -2.98
N TYR A 242 -1.28 15.26 -3.03
CA TYR A 242 -0.29 16.23 -3.49
C TYR A 242 0.26 15.81 -4.86
N ALA A 243 1.13 16.64 -5.43
CA ALA A 243 1.91 16.28 -6.61
C ALA A 243 3.39 16.65 -6.45
N ALA A 244 4.24 16.03 -7.27
CA ALA A 244 5.65 16.40 -7.41
C ALA A 244 6.13 16.16 -8.84
N THR A 245 7.20 16.85 -9.22
CA THR A 245 7.85 16.68 -10.54
C THR A 245 9.29 16.19 -10.41
N SER A 246 9.79 15.51 -11.44
CA SER A 246 11.18 15.06 -11.49
C SER A 246 11.74 15.10 -12.91
N ASN A 247 13.06 15.25 -13.03
CA ASN A 247 13.78 15.12 -14.29
C ASN A 247 14.40 13.72 -14.47
N ASP A 248 14.61 12.97 -13.39
CA ASP A 248 15.45 11.75 -13.38
C ASP A 248 14.77 10.53 -12.74
N LEU A 249 13.51 10.68 -12.27
CA LEU A 249 12.71 9.68 -11.55
C LEU A 249 13.20 9.35 -10.13
N VAL A 250 14.26 10.00 -9.65
CA VAL A 250 14.87 9.75 -8.34
C VAL A 250 14.71 10.94 -7.41
N ASN A 251 15.01 12.14 -7.87
CA ASN A 251 14.90 13.37 -7.10
C ASN A 251 13.62 14.09 -7.53
N TRP A 252 12.74 14.36 -6.57
CA TRP A 252 11.41 14.91 -6.82
C TRP A 252 11.22 16.22 -6.09
N ASP A 253 10.67 17.21 -6.78
CA ASP A 253 10.30 18.51 -6.21
C ASP A 253 8.78 18.57 -6.02
N PRO A 254 8.28 18.63 -4.76
CA PRO A 254 6.85 18.73 -4.49
C PRO A 254 6.30 20.07 -4.98
N LEU A 255 5.04 20.08 -5.42
CA LEU A 255 4.34 21.32 -5.75
C LEU A 255 4.02 22.09 -4.47
N LEU A 256 4.25 23.39 -4.51
CA LEU A 256 4.00 24.30 -3.39
C LEU A 256 2.94 25.35 -3.77
N ASN A 257 2.16 25.77 -2.78
CA ASN A 257 1.26 26.91 -2.89
C ASN A 257 2.03 28.25 -2.79
N GLU A 258 1.33 29.37 -2.88
CA GLU A 258 1.93 30.72 -2.81
C GLU A 258 2.62 31.01 -1.46
N LYS A 259 2.23 30.31 -0.39
CA LYS A 259 2.85 30.40 0.94
C LYS A 259 4.07 29.49 1.09
N GLY A 260 4.41 28.73 0.06
CA GLY A 260 5.48 27.74 0.08
C GLY A 260 5.13 26.48 0.88
N GLU A 261 3.86 26.20 1.14
CA GLU A 261 3.38 24.95 1.76
C GLU A 261 3.06 23.91 0.67
N LEU A 262 2.95 22.63 1.02
CA LEU A 262 2.56 21.60 0.05
C LEU A 262 1.20 21.93 -0.58
N LEU A 263 1.13 21.88 -1.91
CA LEU A 263 -0.11 22.15 -2.64
C LEU A 263 -1.03 20.93 -2.57
N GLU A 264 -2.12 21.04 -1.82
CA GLU A 264 -3.20 20.05 -1.77
C GLU A 264 -4.07 20.15 -3.04
N LEU A 265 -4.14 19.06 -3.80
CA LEU A 265 -4.96 18.95 -5.01
C LEU A 265 -6.34 18.35 -4.73
N ILE A 266 -6.39 17.37 -3.81
CA ILE A 266 -7.62 16.72 -3.33
C ILE A 266 -7.49 16.58 -1.82
N ASN A 267 -8.58 16.84 -1.10
CA ASN A 267 -8.69 16.66 0.34
C ASN A 267 -9.95 15.84 0.68
N THR A 268 -10.00 15.33 1.90
CA THR A 268 -11.12 14.59 2.47
C THR A 268 -12.43 15.35 2.39
N ARG A 269 -13.53 14.60 2.31
CA ARG A 269 -14.89 15.16 2.18
C ARG A 269 -15.78 14.59 3.26
N LYS A 270 -16.22 15.45 4.20
CA LYS A 270 -17.11 15.06 5.28
C LYS A 270 -18.41 14.46 4.73
N GLY A 271 -18.76 13.26 5.20
CA GLY A 271 -19.98 12.55 4.78
C GLY A 271 -19.83 11.70 3.51
N TYR A 272 -18.64 11.64 2.91
CA TYR A 272 -18.32 10.74 1.80
C TYR A 272 -17.45 9.56 2.28
N PHE A 273 -17.22 8.57 1.42
CA PHE A 273 -16.41 7.40 1.77
C PHE A 273 -14.93 7.74 2.02
N ASP A 274 -14.46 8.82 1.42
CA ASP A 274 -13.10 9.40 1.52
C ASP A 274 -13.06 10.53 2.55
N SER A 275 -13.71 10.34 3.70
CA SER A 275 -13.84 11.35 4.76
C SER A 275 -12.71 11.39 5.77
N ASP A 276 -11.83 10.37 5.79
CA ASP A 276 -10.70 10.28 6.73
C ASP A 276 -9.36 10.37 6.00
N LEU A 277 -9.24 9.70 4.84
CA LEU A 277 -8.05 9.69 3.99
C LEU A 277 -8.44 9.79 2.51
N THR A 278 -7.56 10.39 1.71
CA THR A 278 -7.59 10.38 0.24
C THR A 278 -6.24 9.87 -0.27
N GLU A 279 -5.97 8.60 -0.02
CA GLU A 279 -4.65 8.01 -0.28
C GLU A 279 -4.49 7.60 -1.75
N CYS A 280 -3.34 7.96 -2.34
CA CYS A 280 -3.01 7.63 -3.72
C CYS A 280 -2.91 6.11 -3.95
N GLY A 281 -3.61 5.59 -4.97
CA GLY A 281 -3.65 4.16 -5.33
C GLY A 281 -2.57 3.74 -6.35
N PRO A 282 -2.88 2.97 -7.41
CA PRO A 282 -1.90 2.55 -8.43
C PRO A 282 -1.31 3.74 -9.22
N PRO A 283 -0.31 3.52 -10.10
CA PRO A 283 0.13 4.55 -11.05
C PRO A 283 -1.07 5.17 -11.79
N ALA A 284 -1.09 6.50 -11.89
CA ALA A 284 -2.14 7.22 -12.60
C ALA A 284 -2.02 6.98 -14.11
N VAL A 285 -3.15 6.92 -14.82
CA VAL A 285 -3.18 6.62 -16.26
C VAL A 285 -3.73 7.82 -17.02
N MET A 286 -2.90 8.40 -17.87
CA MET A 286 -3.31 9.42 -18.84
C MET A 286 -4.16 8.76 -19.93
N THR A 287 -5.37 9.28 -20.11
CA THR A 287 -6.29 8.89 -21.18
C THR A 287 -6.61 10.09 -22.05
N ARG A 288 -7.07 9.88 -23.30
CA ARG A 288 -7.43 10.97 -24.22
C ARG A 288 -8.52 11.90 -23.68
N LYS A 289 -9.35 11.43 -22.73
CA LYS A 289 -10.41 12.23 -22.12
C LYS A 289 -9.90 13.13 -20.97
N SER A 290 -8.64 13.00 -20.56
CA SER A 290 -8.03 13.92 -19.57
C SER A 290 -7.81 15.34 -20.12
N THR A 291 -8.02 15.56 -21.42
CA THR A 291 -8.02 16.88 -22.06
C THR A 291 -9.45 17.29 -22.44
N SER A 292 -10.32 17.52 -21.45
CA SER A 292 -11.55 18.27 -21.69
C SER A 292 -11.81 19.26 -20.56
N THR A 293 -11.72 20.55 -20.93
CA THR A 293 -12.24 21.78 -20.30
C THR A 293 -11.61 22.17 -18.94
N THR A 294 -10.89 23.28 -18.80
CA THR A 294 -11.16 24.65 -19.33
C THR A 294 -9.85 25.46 -19.44
N PRO A 295 -9.73 26.44 -20.37
CA PRO A 295 -8.64 27.43 -20.44
C PRO A 295 -8.43 28.25 -19.16
#